data_AF-A0A1E7J4E7-F1
#
_entry.id   AF-A0A1E7J4E7-F1
#
_cell.length_a   1.000
_cell.length_b   1.000
_cell.length_c   1.000
_cell.angle_alpha   90.00
_cell.angle_beta   90.00
_cell.angle_gamma   90.00
#
_symmetry.space_group_name_H-M   'P 1'
#
loop_
_entity.id
_entity.type
_entity.pdbx_description
1 polymer ?
#
loop_
_entity_poly.entity_id
_entity_poly.type
_entity_poly.pdbx_seq_one_letter_code
_entity_poly.pdbx_strand_id
1 'polypeptide(L)'
;MKNAKKNNKRVYLSLIAIALLCSCNAQEERGNITPTGEELKIERQEDGAKQPAQLEGVRAETMIKNSLGMKFVLIRAGSFMMGSQPNEAGRGDDERQHMVILTKEFYMGVTEVTQGQWRKVMGNNPSHFRECGDNCPVEFVSWYDCQEFVRRLNRMEGGNKYRLPTEAEWEYACRAGSTTAFANGGITETGCGYDPNLDAMGWYCGNSDKKPHPAAQKKPNAFGLYDMHGNMWEWCEDWYATYPPGRVTDPTGPSSGSGRVIRGGGWHEDAVDCRSAIRVSLSEGSRAGTLGFRLVR
;
A
#
# COMPACT_ATOMS: atom_id res chain seq x y z
N MET A 1 -25.69 -26.29 2.93
CA MET A 1 -24.25 -26.67 2.99
C MET A 1 -23.65 -26.56 1.60
N LYS A 2 -22.45 -25.97 1.50
CA LYS A 2 -21.60 -25.75 0.31
C LYS A 2 -21.91 -24.52 -0.54
N ASN A 3 -21.17 -23.43 -0.28
CA ASN A 3 -20.46 -22.65 -1.30
C ASN A 3 -19.57 -21.58 -0.62
N ALA A 4 -18.38 -21.99 -0.20
CA ALA A 4 -17.31 -21.08 0.22
C ALA A 4 -15.97 -21.75 -0.14
N LYS A 5 -15.46 -21.52 -1.35
CA LYS A 5 -14.11 -21.98 -1.76
C LYS A 5 -13.56 -21.37 -3.06
N LYS A 6 -14.10 -20.25 -3.57
CA LYS A 6 -13.68 -19.69 -4.88
C LYS A 6 -12.77 -18.48 -4.85
N ASN A 7 -12.73 -17.67 -3.79
CA ASN A 7 -12.01 -16.38 -3.84
C ASN A 7 -10.53 -16.46 -3.45
N ASN A 8 -10.13 -17.33 -2.51
CA ASN A 8 -8.72 -17.43 -2.09
C ASN A 8 -7.77 -18.06 -3.12
N LYS A 9 -8.29 -18.64 -4.21
CA LYS A 9 -7.42 -19.20 -5.26
C LYS A 9 -6.87 -18.14 -6.20
N ARG A 10 -7.59 -17.01 -6.44
CA ARG A 10 -7.15 -15.99 -7.40
C ARG A 10 -5.93 -15.21 -6.93
N VAL A 11 -5.92 -14.79 -5.66
CA VAL A 11 -4.79 -14.07 -5.04
C VAL A 11 -3.54 -14.96 -4.94
N TYR A 12 -3.70 -16.24 -4.58
CA TYR A 12 -2.57 -17.19 -4.62
C TYR A 12 -2.08 -17.48 -6.04
N LEU A 13 -2.96 -17.46 -7.04
CA LEU A 13 -2.60 -17.64 -8.44
C LEU A 13 -1.86 -16.42 -9.02
N SER A 14 -2.17 -15.17 -8.63
CA SER A 14 -1.43 -13.99 -9.10
C SER A 14 0.00 -13.97 -8.56
N LEU A 15 0.21 -14.31 -7.29
CA LEU A 15 1.54 -14.41 -6.67
C LEU A 15 2.38 -15.59 -7.20
N ILE A 16 1.75 -16.71 -7.61
CA ILE A 16 2.44 -17.87 -8.22
C ILE A 16 2.71 -17.66 -9.72
N ALA A 17 1.85 -16.94 -10.44
CA ALA A 17 1.96 -16.76 -11.90
C ALA A 17 3.17 -15.90 -12.33
N ILE A 18 3.72 -15.09 -11.43
CA ILE A 18 4.92 -14.27 -11.70
C ILE A 18 6.18 -15.13 -11.93
N ALA A 19 6.18 -16.41 -11.54
CA ALA A 19 7.30 -17.31 -11.81
C ALA A 19 7.39 -17.81 -13.27
N LEU A 20 6.37 -17.61 -14.13
CA LEU A 20 6.24 -18.43 -15.35
C LEU A 20 5.84 -17.76 -16.67
N LEU A 21 5.59 -16.45 -16.77
CA LEU A 21 5.10 -15.86 -18.04
C LEU A 21 5.84 -14.59 -18.45
N CYS A 22 6.85 -14.77 -19.30
CA CYS A 22 7.45 -13.68 -20.07
C CYS A 22 7.82 -14.19 -21.48
N SER A 23 6.86 -14.13 -22.41
CA SER A 23 7.11 -14.10 -23.87
C SER A 23 5.79 -14.02 -24.63
N CYS A 24 5.42 -12.84 -25.12
CA CYS A 24 5.09 -12.59 -26.54
C CYS A 24 4.65 -11.13 -26.76
N ASN A 25 4.98 -10.63 -27.96
CA ASN A 25 5.05 -9.24 -28.39
C ASN A 25 3.70 -8.50 -28.49
N ALA A 26 3.78 -7.18 -28.30
CA ALA A 26 2.77 -6.19 -28.69
C ALA A 26 2.89 -5.86 -30.19
N GLN A 27 1.76 -5.67 -30.86
CA GLN A 27 1.68 -4.89 -32.10
C GLN A 27 0.63 -3.78 -31.93
N GLU A 28 1.03 -2.61 -32.42
CA GLU A 28 0.43 -1.29 -32.33
C GLU A 28 -0.50 -1.06 -33.53
N GLU A 29 -1.71 -0.51 -33.34
CA GLU A 29 -2.45 0.15 -34.42
C GLU A 29 -2.91 1.54 -34.00
N ARG A 30 -2.55 2.52 -34.83
CA ARG A 30 -2.82 3.96 -34.70
C ARG A 30 -4.14 4.29 -35.39
N GLY A 31 -5.04 4.97 -34.67
CA GLY A 31 -6.22 5.62 -35.25
C GLY A 31 -6.12 7.15 -35.10
N ASN A 32 -5.95 7.84 -36.22
CA ASN A 32 -6.03 9.31 -36.34
C ASN A 32 -7.47 9.78 -36.16
N ILE A 33 -7.72 10.73 -35.25
CA ILE A 33 -8.95 11.52 -35.23
C ILE A 33 -8.58 13.00 -35.13
N THR A 34 -8.98 13.76 -36.14
CA THR A 34 -8.89 15.22 -36.26
C THR A 34 -9.90 15.92 -35.34
N PRO A 35 -9.54 17.02 -34.65
CA PRO A 35 -10.46 17.76 -33.80
C PRO A 35 -11.22 18.83 -34.60
N THR A 36 -12.56 18.72 -34.65
CA THR A 36 -13.46 19.82 -35.06
C THR A 36 -13.85 20.59 -33.80
N GLY A 37 -13.48 21.87 -33.77
CA GLY A 37 -13.78 22.77 -32.67
C GLY A 37 -15.21 23.31 -32.74
N GLU A 38 -15.90 23.27 -31.60
CA GLU A 38 -17.01 24.17 -31.28
C GLU A 38 -16.85 24.62 -29.82
N GLU A 39 -16.56 25.90 -29.63
CA GLU A 39 -16.50 26.58 -28.33
C GLU A 39 -17.92 26.85 -27.82
N LEU A 40 -18.33 26.13 -26.77
CA LEU A 40 -19.52 26.47 -25.99
C LEU A 40 -19.14 27.39 -24.83
N LYS A 41 -19.53 28.66 -24.96
CA LYS A 41 -19.48 29.67 -23.89
C LYS A 41 -20.54 29.34 -22.84
N ILE A 42 -20.11 29.05 -21.62
CA ILE A 42 -20.99 28.95 -20.45
C ILE A 42 -20.70 30.17 -19.57
N GLU A 43 -21.74 30.98 -19.38
CA GLU A 43 -21.75 32.18 -18.55
C GLU A 43 -21.65 31.81 -17.06
N ARG A 44 -20.81 32.54 -16.32
CA ARG A 44 -20.64 32.38 -14.86
C ARG A 44 -21.78 33.09 -14.14
N GLN A 45 -22.53 32.32 -13.35
CA GLN A 45 -23.47 32.84 -12.35
C GLN A 45 -22.78 32.76 -10.98
N GLU A 46 -22.59 33.92 -10.35
CA GLU A 46 -21.97 34.04 -9.01
C GLU A 46 -23.03 33.76 -7.94
N ASP A 47 -23.04 32.53 -7.41
CA ASP A 47 -23.77 32.22 -6.19
C ASP A 47 -22.79 32.11 -5.00
N GLY A 48 -22.95 33.04 -4.05
CA GLY A 48 -22.22 33.07 -2.80
C GLY A 48 -22.49 31.83 -1.96
N ALA A 49 -21.48 30.97 -1.83
CA ALA A 49 -21.47 29.85 -0.90
C ALA A 49 -20.27 29.95 0.05
N LYS A 50 -20.59 29.74 1.33
CA LYS A 50 -19.76 29.89 2.54
C LYS A 50 -18.33 29.35 2.38
N GLN A 51 -17.38 30.11 2.95
CA GLN A 51 -15.98 29.70 3.13
C GLN A 51 -15.87 28.26 3.64
N PRO A 52 -15.15 27.37 2.93
CA PRO A 52 -14.76 26.08 3.48
C PRO A 52 -13.74 26.31 4.60
N ALA A 53 -14.00 25.67 5.76
CA ALA A 53 -13.05 25.59 6.84
C ALA A 53 -11.69 25.07 6.32
N GLN A 54 -10.64 25.76 6.74
CA GLN A 54 -9.28 25.61 6.24
C GLN A 54 -8.75 24.18 6.41
N LEU A 55 -8.50 23.49 5.29
CA LEU A 55 -7.56 22.38 5.18
C LEU A 55 -6.14 22.96 5.19
N GLU A 56 -5.65 23.38 6.36
CA GLU A 56 -4.25 23.74 6.53
C GLU A 56 -3.40 22.51 6.83
N GLY A 57 -2.59 22.12 5.85
CA GLY A 57 -1.22 21.65 5.97
C GLY A 57 -0.90 20.61 7.04
N VAL A 58 -0.57 19.39 6.60
CA VAL A 58 0.39 18.55 7.31
C VAL A 58 1.70 19.35 7.43
N ARG A 59 1.91 20.02 8.57
CA ARG A 59 3.07 20.91 8.80
C ARG A 59 4.36 20.11 8.85
N ALA A 60 5.46 20.71 8.36
CA ALA A 60 6.81 20.15 8.40
C ALA A 60 7.30 19.70 9.80
N GLU A 61 6.59 20.10 10.87
CA GLU A 61 6.83 19.75 12.27
C GLU A 61 6.55 18.27 12.60
N THR A 62 5.87 17.52 11.72
CA THR A 62 5.57 16.08 11.93
C THR A 62 6.52 15.15 11.19
N MET A 63 7.55 15.68 10.53
CA MET A 63 8.44 14.91 9.66
C MET A 63 9.83 14.73 10.28
N ILE A 64 10.34 13.49 10.27
CA ILE A 64 11.73 13.20 10.61
C ILE A 64 12.46 12.59 9.42
N LYS A 65 13.79 12.72 9.44
CA LYS A 65 14.70 12.13 8.44
C LYS A 65 15.82 11.38 9.16
N ASN A 66 16.12 10.17 8.72
CA ASN A 66 17.26 9.40 9.26
C ASN A 66 18.57 9.70 8.50
N SER A 67 19.69 9.09 8.89
CA SER A 67 21.00 9.37 8.25
C SER A 67 21.07 8.96 6.77
N LEU A 68 20.23 8.00 6.34
CA LEU A 68 20.11 7.58 4.94
C LEU A 68 19.21 8.48 4.10
N GLY A 69 18.52 9.39 4.77
CA GLY A 69 17.59 10.32 4.18
C GLY A 69 16.17 9.82 4.00
N MET A 70 15.83 8.68 4.60
CA MET A 70 14.47 8.18 4.66
C MET A 70 13.60 9.15 5.46
N LYS A 71 12.44 9.50 4.91
CA LYS A 71 11.48 10.41 5.52
C LYS A 71 10.40 9.60 6.25
N PHE A 72 10.05 10.02 7.46
CA PHE A 72 8.95 9.44 8.20
C PHE A 72 8.01 10.53 8.69
N VAL A 73 6.71 10.28 8.62
CA VAL A 73 5.66 11.17 9.10
C VAL A 73 5.09 10.65 10.41
N LEU A 74 4.80 11.56 11.36
CA LEU A 74 4.16 11.24 12.62
C LEU A 74 2.69 10.89 12.39
N ILE A 75 2.33 9.67 12.75
CA ILE A 75 0.96 9.18 12.80
C ILE A 75 0.47 9.30 14.23
N ARG A 76 -0.56 10.12 14.46
CA ARG A 76 -1.11 10.35 15.79
C ARG A 76 -1.84 9.11 16.30
N ALA A 77 -1.79 8.90 17.62
CA ALA A 77 -2.64 7.93 18.29
C ALA A 77 -4.13 8.21 17.98
N GLY A 78 -4.93 7.15 17.92
CA GLY A 78 -6.33 7.26 17.56
C GLY A 78 -7.03 5.91 17.49
N SER A 79 -8.27 5.93 17.06
CA SER A 79 -9.06 4.72 16.84
C SER A 79 -9.67 4.72 15.44
N PHE A 80 -9.91 3.53 14.91
CA PHE A 80 -10.54 3.35 13.62
C PHE A 80 -11.27 2.01 13.52
N MET A 81 -12.13 1.91 12.51
CA MET A 81 -12.76 0.65 12.13
C MET A 81 -11.84 -0.07 11.13
N MET A 82 -11.19 -1.14 11.59
CA MET A 82 -10.33 -1.99 10.76
C MET A 82 -11.17 -3.06 10.06
N GLY A 83 -10.87 -3.35 8.80
CA GLY A 83 -11.69 -4.17 7.91
C GLY A 83 -12.67 -3.36 7.04
N SER A 84 -13.38 -4.03 6.14
CA SER A 84 -14.23 -3.40 5.13
C SER A 84 -15.72 -3.47 5.44
N GLN A 85 -16.46 -2.46 4.98
CA GLN A 85 -17.93 -2.40 5.11
C GLN A 85 -18.57 -3.64 4.46
N PRO A 86 -19.69 -4.18 5.00
CA PRO A 86 -20.32 -5.38 4.46
C PRO A 86 -20.72 -5.30 2.98
N ASN A 87 -20.93 -4.09 2.45
CA ASN A 87 -21.31 -3.83 1.07
C ASN A 87 -20.16 -3.28 0.20
N GLU A 88 -18.92 -3.24 0.70
CA GLU A 88 -17.76 -2.82 -0.09
C GLU A 88 -17.51 -3.85 -1.22
N ALA A 89 -17.45 -3.39 -2.46
CA ALA A 89 -17.25 -4.27 -3.61
C ALA A 89 -15.88 -4.95 -3.52
N GLY A 90 -15.86 -6.27 -3.75
CA GLY A 90 -14.63 -7.06 -3.75
C GLY A 90 -14.08 -7.41 -2.36
N ARG A 91 -14.82 -7.10 -1.29
CA ARG A 91 -14.50 -7.49 0.09
C ARG A 91 -14.27 -9.00 0.28
N GLY A 92 -13.20 -9.34 1.00
CA GLY A 92 -12.91 -10.68 1.51
C GLY A 92 -13.74 -11.07 2.74
N ASP A 93 -13.88 -12.39 2.97
CA ASP A 93 -14.62 -12.95 4.10
C ASP A 93 -13.94 -12.67 5.46
N ASP A 94 -12.64 -12.45 5.44
CA ASP A 94 -11.73 -12.24 6.58
C ASP A 94 -11.45 -10.77 6.89
N GLU A 95 -12.15 -9.84 6.23
CA GLU A 95 -12.02 -8.39 6.41
C GLU A 95 -13.06 -7.83 7.40
N ARG A 96 -13.49 -8.62 8.40
CA ARG A 96 -14.58 -8.25 9.32
C ARG A 96 -14.27 -6.96 10.07
N GLN A 97 -15.20 -6.01 10.03
CA GLN A 97 -15.08 -4.77 10.79
C GLN A 97 -15.02 -5.01 12.31
N HIS A 98 -14.03 -4.39 12.93
CA HIS A 98 -13.82 -4.36 14.37
C HIS A 98 -13.07 -3.08 14.78
N MET A 99 -13.27 -2.65 16.03
CA MET A 99 -12.69 -1.39 16.51
C MET A 99 -11.26 -1.62 16.99
N VAL A 100 -10.32 -0.84 16.46
CA VAL A 100 -8.93 -0.82 16.92
C VAL A 100 -8.63 0.53 17.56
N ILE A 101 -7.92 0.51 18.68
CA ILE A 101 -7.36 1.69 19.35
C ILE A 101 -5.83 1.58 19.32
N LEU A 102 -5.17 2.55 18.71
CA LEU A 102 -3.73 2.75 18.78
C LEU A 102 -3.44 3.83 19.82
N THR A 103 -2.84 3.47 20.94
CA THR A 103 -2.66 4.38 22.09
C THR A 103 -1.40 5.24 21.98
N LYS A 104 -0.47 4.85 21.11
CA LYS A 104 0.81 5.51 20.91
C LYS A 104 0.89 6.09 19.52
N GLU A 105 1.44 7.30 19.44
CA GLU A 105 1.89 7.83 18.15
C GLU A 105 3.14 7.07 17.69
N PHE A 106 3.30 6.97 16.38
CA PHE A 106 4.43 6.31 15.75
C PHE A 106 4.79 7.06 14.47
N TYR A 107 6.04 6.94 14.03
CA TYR A 107 6.47 7.44 12.75
C TYR A 107 6.34 6.34 11.69
N MET A 108 5.80 6.65 10.52
CA MET A 108 5.76 5.72 9.38
C MET A 108 6.55 6.28 8.20
N GLY A 109 7.29 5.41 7.51
CA GLY A 109 8.00 5.74 6.29
C GLY A 109 7.04 6.29 5.25
N VAL A 110 7.39 7.46 4.69
CA VAL A 110 6.56 8.18 3.70
C VAL A 110 6.34 7.35 2.43
N THR A 111 7.29 6.49 2.11
CA THR A 111 7.29 5.57 0.97
C THR A 111 7.68 4.17 1.43
N GLU A 112 7.60 3.18 0.54
CA GLU A 112 8.30 1.91 0.73
C GLU A 112 9.83 2.14 0.85
N VAL A 113 10.54 1.14 1.37
CA VAL A 113 12.00 1.12 1.34
C VAL A 113 12.48 0.99 -0.10
N THR A 114 13.35 1.91 -0.53
CA THR A 114 13.80 1.95 -1.92
C THR A 114 15.03 1.10 -2.17
N GLN A 115 15.30 0.74 -3.43
CA GLN A 115 16.49 0.00 -3.84
C GLN A 115 17.78 0.72 -3.44
N GLY A 116 17.82 2.05 -3.53
CA GLY A 116 18.95 2.86 -3.08
C GLY A 116 19.17 2.80 -1.57
N GLN A 117 18.10 2.84 -0.78
CA GLN A 117 18.16 2.71 0.68
C GLN A 117 18.58 1.29 1.08
N TRP A 118 18.02 0.27 0.42
CA TRP A 118 18.40 -1.13 0.59
C TRP A 118 19.89 -1.34 0.37
N ARG A 119 20.44 -0.89 -0.78
CA ARG A 119 21.87 -1.04 -1.09
C ARG A 119 22.78 -0.43 -0.03
N LYS A 120 22.43 0.75 0.49
CA LYS A 120 23.23 1.42 1.54
C LYS A 120 23.30 0.63 2.85
N VAL A 121 22.26 -0.14 3.18
CA VAL A 121 22.20 -0.93 4.43
C VAL A 121 22.72 -2.35 4.23
N MET A 122 22.38 -2.96 3.10
CA MET A 122 22.57 -4.40 2.87
C MET A 122 23.80 -4.71 2.02
N GLY A 123 24.28 -3.76 1.22
CA GLY A 123 25.44 -3.91 0.32
C GLY A 123 25.14 -4.66 -0.98
N ASN A 124 23.89 -5.01 -1.26
CA ASN A 124 23.46 -5.69 -2.49
C ASN A 124 22.11 -5.13 -2.98
N ASN A 125 21.60 -5.60 -4.13
CA ASN A 125 20.23 -5.29 -4.59
C ASN A 125 19.53 -6.57 -5.10
N PRO A 126 18.59 -7.15 -4.31
CA PRO A 126 17.91 -8.39 -4.67
C PRO A 126 16.85 -8.21 -5.75
N SER A 127 16.39 -6.98 -5.97
CA SER A 127 15.30 -6.65 -6.88
C SER A 127 15.48 -7.26 -8.28
N HIS A 128 14.40 -7.76 -8.84
CA HIS A 128 14.28 -8.14 -10.24
C HIS A 128 14.36 -6.91 -11.15
N PHE A 129 13.62 -5.84 -10.83
CA PHE A 129 13.56 -4.59 -11.60
C PHE A 129 14.68 -3.62 -11.22
N ARG A 130 15.94 -4.05 -11.34
CA ARG A 130 17.12 -3.24 -10.94
C ARG A 130 17.28 -1.95 -11.73
N GLU A 131 16.88 -1.98 -13.00
CA GLU A 131 16.97 -0.82 -13.91
C GLU A 131 15.91 0.26 -13.63
N CYS A 132 14.97 0.01 -12.71
CA CYS A 132 14.00 1.00 -12.26
C CYS A 132 14.68 2.18 -11.53
N GLY A 133 15.82 1.93 -10.89
CA GLY A 133 16.66 2.93 -10.25
C GLY A 133 16.45 3.08 -8.74
N ASP A 134 17.28 3.91 -8.12
CA ASP A 134 17.44 4.03 -6.66
C ASP A 134 16.18 4.43 -5.89
N ASN A 135 15.25 5.10 -6.58
CA ASN A 135 14.00 5.57 -5.99
C ASN A 135 12.85 4.56 -6.14
N CYS A 136 13.05 3.47 -6.88
CA CYS A 136 12.05 2.40 -6.91
C CYS A 136 12.06 1.61 -5.61
N PRO A 137 10.91 1.07 -5.20
CA PRO A 137 10.84 0.19 -4.05
C PRO A 137 11.74 -1.04 -4.25
N VAL A 138 12.36 -1.50 -3.18
CA VAL A 138 13.05 -2.79 -3.19
C VAL A 138 12.00 -3.91 -3.20
N GLU A 139 12.14 -4.83 -4.14
CA GLU A 139 11.36 -6.06 -4.20
C GLU A 139 12.23 -7.32 -4.21
N PHE A 140 11.59 -8.48 -4.25
CA PHE A 140 12.23 -9.80 -4.10
C PHE A 140 12.82 -10.04 -2.71
N VAL A 141 12.27 -9.40 -1.70
CA VAL A 141 12.68 -9.48 -0.29
C VAL A 141 11.69 -10.28 0.53
N SER A 142 12.20 -11.20 1.35
CA SER A 142 11.40 -11.98 2.28
C SER A 142 11.21 -11.23 3.60
N TRP A 143 10.28 -11.71 4.43
CA TRP A 143 10.10 -11.16 5.78
C TRP A 143 11.41 -11.25 6.58
N TYR A 144 12.16 -12.35 6.46
CA TYR A 144 13.46 -12.50 7.12
C TYR A 144 14.50 -11.48 6.63
N ASP A 145 14.55 -11.15 5.34
CA ASP A 145 15.49 -10.12 4.89
C ASP A 145 15.06 -8.72 5.36
N CYS A 146 13.76 -8.46 5.44
CA CYS A 146 13.24 -7.21 5.99
C CYS A 146 13.68 -7.05 7.45
N GLN A 147 13.60 -8.11 8.26
CA GLN A 147 14.11 -8.11 9.63
C GLN A 147 15.63 -7.88 9.68
N GLU A 148 16.40 -8.47 8.77
CA GLU A 148 17.84 -8.24 8.67
C GLU A 148 18.17 -6.80 8.29
N PHE A 149 17.42 -6.21 7.35
CA PHE A 149 17.52 -4.79 6.99
C PHE A 149 17.25 -3.91 8.20
N VAL A 150 16.14 -4.15 8.91
CA VAL A 150 15.78 -3.43 10.14
C VAL A 150 16.91 -3.53 11.17
N ARG A 151 17.43 -4.73 11.40
CA ARG A 151 18.51 -5.00 12.35
C ARG A 151 19.79 -4.24 12.01
N ARG A 152 20.16 -4.18 10.72
CA ARG A 152 21.34 -3.41 10.25
C ARG A 152 21.11 -1.91 10.35
N LEU A 153 19.95 -1.41 9.91
CA LEU A 153 19.59 0.00 10.01
C LEU A 153 19.62 0.48 11.46
N ASN A 154 19.04 -0.29 12.38
CA ASN A 154 19.06 0.01 13.81
C ASN A 154 20.48 0.11 14.38
N ARG A 155 21.42 -0.77 13.97
CA ARG A 155 22.83 -0.63 14.34
C ARG A 155 23.49 0.61 13.77
N MET A 156 23.23 0.94 12.50
CA MET A 156 23.77 2.13 11.87
C MET A 156 23.29 3.42 12.55
N GLU A 157 22.04 3.42 13.01
CA GLU A 157 21.36 4.58 13.61
C GLU A 157 21.51 4.66 15.15
N GLY A 158 22.23 3.71 15.75
CA GLY A 158 22.48 3.66 17.19
C GLY A 158 21.22 3.46 18.01
N GLY A 159 20.60 2.28 17.94
CA GLY A 159 19.48 1.90 18.81
C GLY A 159 18.66 0.73 18.30
N ASN A 160 17.40 0.67 18.69
CA ASN A 160 16.41 -0.31 18.23
C ASN A 160 15.08 0.40 17.96
N LYS A 161 15.08 1.33 17.00
CA LYS A 161 13.99 2.28 16.74
C LYS A 161 13.06 1.81 15.62
N TYR A 162 13.62 1.20 14.57
CA TYR A 162 12.85 0.81 13.39
C TYR A 162 12.32 -0.62 13.51
N ARG A 163 11.17 -0.88 12.89
CA ARG A 163 10.54 -2.20 12.76
C ARG A 163 9.55 -2.20 11.58
N LEU A 164 9.02 -3.37 11.24
CA LEU A 164 7.84 -3.46 10.38
C LEU A 164 6.60 -2.92 11.13
N PRO A 165 5.61 -2.35 10.41
CA PRO A 165 4.34 -1.98 11.02
C PRO A 165 3.60 -3.22 11.51
N THR A 166 2.77 -3.05 12.54
CA THR A 166 1.70 -4.04 12.77
C THR A 166 0.67 -3.94 11.64
N GLU A 167 -0.10 -5.00 11.43
CA GLU A 167 -1.20 -5.01 10.45
C GLU A 167 -2.17 -3.85 10.70
N ALA A 168 -2.45 -3.57 11.98
CA ALA A 168 -3.33 -2.49 12.39
C ALA A 168 -2.75 -1.10 12.17
N GLU A 169 -1.46 -0.89 12.45
CA GLU A 169 -0.77 0.37 12.16
C GLU A 169 -0.76 0.65 10.66
N TRP A 170 -0.51 -0.38 9.85
CA TRP A 170 -0.52 -0.27 8.39
C TRP A 170 -1.90 0.17 7.89
N GLU A 171 -2.99 -0.50 8.30
CA GLU A 171 -4.32 -0.15 7.80
C GLU A 171 -4.80 1.21 8.33
N TYR A 172 -4.51 1.55 9.58
CA TYR A 172 -4.82 2.87 10.13
C TYR A 172 -4.18 3.98 9.30
N ALA A 173 -2.89 3.81 9.00
CA ALA A 173 -2.11 4.75 8.23
C ALA A 173 -2.53 4.80 6.76
N CYS A 174 -2.85 3.66 6.16
CA CYS A 174 -3.38 3.55 4.79
C CYS A 174 -4.67 4.35 4.62
N ARG A 175 -5.62 4.15 5.54
CA ARG A 175 -6.92 4.82 5.54
C ARG A 175 -6.82 6.33 5.74
N ALA A 176 -5.89 6.78 6.58
CA ALA A 176 -5.71 8.19 6.92
C ALA A 176 -7.04 8.90 7.29
N GLY A 177 -7.89 8.22 8.06
CA GLY A 177 -9.22 8.69 8.46
C GLY A 177 -10.38 8.31 7.53
N SER A 178 -10.11 7.77 6.34
CA SER A 178 -11.14 7.29 5.42
C SER A 178 -11.78 5.97 5.87
N THR A 179 -13.07 5.81 5.55
CA THR A 179 -13.85 4.58 5.74
C THR A 179 -14.18 3.86 4.43
N THR A 180 -13.66 4.36 3.30
CA THR A 180 -13.90 3.81 1.96
C THR A 180 -12.84 2.77 1.56
N ALA A 181 -12.98 2.23 0.35
CA ALA A 181 -12.07 1.23 -0.22
C ALA A 181 -10.65 1.80 -0.38
N PHE A 182 -10.51 3.00 -0.94
CA PHE A 182 -9.24 3.74 -1.05
C PHE A 182 -9.26 4.98 -0.15
N ALA A 183 -8.10 5.54 0.19
CA ALA A 183 -8.01 6.71 1.08
C ALA A 183 -8.73 7.96 0.53
N ASN A 184 -8.96 8.05 -0.77
CA ASN A 184 -9.66 9.15 -1.43
C ASN A 184 -11.11 8.83 -1.86
N GLY A 185 -11.57 7.58 -1.76
CA GLY A 185 -12.89 7.23 -2.28
C GLY A 185 -13.21 5.74 -2.33
N GLY A 186 -14.42 5.44 -2.79
CA GLY A 186 -14.88 4.06 -3.01
C GLY A 186 -14.25 3.43 -4.24
N ILE A 187 -14.34 2.11 -4.34
CA ILE A 187 -13.94 1.37 -5.53
C ILE A 187 -15.06 1.38 -6.57
N THR A 188 -14.70 1.51 -7.84
CA THR A 188 -15.61 1.58 -8.99
C THR A 188 -15.30 0.54 -10.06
N GLU A 189 -14.06 0.03 -10.08
CA GLU A 189 -13.63 -1.11 -10.88
C GLU A 189 -12.92 -2.11 -9.96
N THR A 190 -13.19 -3.41 -10.12
CA THR A 190 -12.64 -4.47 -9.26
C THR A 190 -11.50 -5.24 -9.90
N GLY A 191 -11.41 -5.26 -11.24
CA GLY A 191 -10.36 -5.94 -11.98
C GLY A 191 -9.24 -5.01 -12.41
N CYS A 192 -8.65 -5.33 -13.55
CA CYS A 192 -7.52 -4.60 -14.13
C CYS A 192 -7.90 -3.37 -14.98
N GLY A 193 -9.13 -2.89 -14.85
CA GLY A 193 -9.63 -1.73 -15.59
C GLY A 193 -9.23 -0.40 -14.93
N TYR A 194 -9.67 0.71 -15.53
CA TYR A 194 -9.46 2.04 -14.98
C TYR A 194 -10.36 2.28 -13.76
N ASP A 195 -9.77 2.53 -12.60
CA ASP A 195 -10.45 3.07 -11.42
C ASP A 195 -9.91 4.48 -11.14
N PRO A 196 -10.74 5.54 -11.21
CA PRO A 196 -10.27 6.93 -11.04
C PRO A 196 -9.73 7.23 -9.65
N ASN A 197 -10.22 6.53 -8.61
CA ASN A 197 -9.76 6.75 -7.25
C ASN A 197 -8.39 6.10 -7.06
N LEU A 198 -8.22 4.84 -7.50
CA LEU A 198 -6.94 4.14 -7.41
C LEU A 198 -5.88 4.76 -8.33
N ASP A 199 -6.22 5.12 -9.57
CA ASP A 199 -5.27 5.73 -10.51
C ASP A 199 -4.65 7.02 -9.95
N ALA A 200 -5.38 7.77 -9.13
CA ALA A 200 -4.87 9.00 -8.52
C ALA A 200 -3.79 8.75 -7.44
N MET A 201 -3.77 7.58 -6.81
CA MET A 201 -2.92 7.31 -5.62
C MET A 201 -1.97 6.13 -5.78
N GLY A 202 -2.19 5.28 -6.78
CA GLY A 202 -1.66 3.94 -6.81
C GLY A 202 -1.18 3.48 -8.19
N TRP A 203 -0.18 2.59 -8.17
CA TRP A 203 0.26 1.84 -9.32
C TRP A 203 -0.30 0.42 -9.24
N TYR A 204 -1.13 0.04 -10.18
CA TYR A 204 -1.80 -1.26 -10.24
C TYR A 204 -1.85 -1.73 -11.69
N CYS A 205 -2.39 -2.91 -11.96
CA CYS A 205 -2.24 -3.48 -13.30
C CYS A 205 -2.91 -2.64 -14.42
N GLY A 206 -3.89 -1.79 -14.07
CA GLY A 206 -4.56 -0.88 -14.99
C GLY A 206 -3.73 0.33 -15.42
N ASN A 207 -2.62 0.66 -14.74
CA ASN A 207 -1.81 1.84 -15.06
C ASN A 207 -0.29 1.69 -14.88
N SER A 208 0.20 0.52 -14.45
CA SER A 208 1.62 0.34 -14.08
C SER A 208 2.56 0.02 -15.24
N ASP A 209 2.05 -0.26 -16.44
CA ASP A 209 2.84 -0.83 -17.54
C ASP A 209 3.58 -2.12 -17.16
N LYS A 210 3.01 -2.91 -16.24
CA LYS A 210 3.55 -4.20 -15.78
C LYS A 210 4.95 -4.11 -15.15
N LYS A 211 5.20 -3.02 -14.42
CA LYS A 211 6.46 -2.80 -13.69
C LYS A 211 6.23 -1.92 -12.47
N PRO A 212 7.15 -1.96 -11.49
CA PRO A 212 7.13 -0.98 -10.41
C PRO A 212 7.53 0.40 -10.92
N HIS A 213 7.16 1.42 -10.14
CA HIS A 213 7.51 2.81 -10.41
C HIS A 213 8.29 3.40 -9.24
N PRO A 214 9.11 4.45 -9.49
CA PRO A 214 9.73 5.21 -8.42
C PRO A 214 8.68 5.66 -7.40
N ALA A 215 9.00 5.51 -6.11
CA ALA A 215 8.07 5.84 -5.04
C ALA A 215 7.71 7.34 -5.04
N ALA A 216 6.54 7.66 -4.51
CA ALA A 216 5.98 8.99 -4.41
C ALA A 216 5.74 9.72 -5.75
N GLN A 217 5.30 8.98 -6.77
CA GLN A 217 4.89 9.55 -8.07
C GLN A 217 3.37 9.77 -8.23
N LYS A 218 2.56 9.25 -7.32
CA LYS A 218 1.10 9.46 -7.25
C LYS A 218 0.74 10.34 -6.05
N LYS A 219 -0.56 10.65 -5.86
CA LYS A 219 -0.99 11.49 -4.73
C LYS A 219 -0.85 10.74 -3.40
N PRO A 220 -0.34 11.39 -2.35
CA PRO A 220 -0.36 10.80 -1.01
C PRO A 220 -1.77 10.79 -0.43
N ASN A 221 -1.98 10.00 0.63
CA ASN A 221 -3.18 10.09 1.45
C ASN A 221 -3.14 11.29 2.41
N ALA A 222 -4.19 11.48 3.23
CA ALA A 222 -4.31 12.64 4.14
C ALA A 222 -3.23 12.69 5.24
N PHE A 223 -2.51 11.59 5.49
CA PHE A 223 -1.35 11.56 6.40
C PHE A 223 -0.02 11.83 5.68
N GLY A 224 -0.03 12.06 4.38
CA GLY A 224 1.18 12.32 3.60
C GLY A 224 1.96 11.06 3.22
N LEU A 225 1.33 9.88 3.29
CA LEU A 225 1.92 8.60 2.89
C LEU A 225 1.61 8.31 1.43
N TYR A 226 2.63 7.88 0.69
CA TYR A 226 2.54 7.53 -0.72
C TYR A 226 2.47 6.01 -0.89
N ASP A 227 1.90 5.60 -2.02
CA ASP A 227 1.93 4.21 -2.49
C ASP A 227 1.31 3.21 -1.50
N MET A 228 0.35 3.66 -0.67
CA MET A 228 -0.40 2.79 0.24
C MET A 228 -1.47 1.93 -0.46
N HIS A 229 -1.66 2.15 -1.77
CA HIS A 229 -2.67 1.51 -2.63
C HIS A 229 -2.03 1.05 -3.95
N GLY A 230 -1.13 0.07 -3.89
CA GLY A 230 -0.42 -0.47 -5.05
C GLY A 230 1.09 -0.24 -4.99
N ASN A 231 1.73 -0.30 -6.15
CA ASN A 231 3.18 -0.37 -6.35
C ASN A 231 3.78 -1.67 -5.77
N MET A 232 3.79 -1.84 -4.45
CA MET A 232 4.27 -3.06 -3.78
C MET A 232 3.34 -3.53 -2.67
N TRP A 233 3.21 -4.86 -2.57
CA TRP A 233 2.77 -5.50 -1.34
C TRP A 233 3.80 -5.22 -0.26
N GLU A 234 3.32 -5.00 0.95
CA GLU A 234 4.19 -4.62 2.06
C GLU A 234 4.07 -5.59 3.22
N TRP A 235 5.21 -6.17 3.63
CA TRP A 235 5.31 -7.00 4.82
C TRP A 235 4.91 -6.24 6.10
N CYS A 236 4.06 -6.87 6.91
CA CYS A 236 3.77 -6.48 8.28
C CYS A 236 4.44 -7.44 9.28
N GLU A 237 4.50 -7.04 10.55
CA GLU A 237 5.04 -7.87 11.63
C GLU A 237 4.11 -9.06 11.96
N ASP A 238 2.80 -8.87 11.87
CA ASP A 238 1.80 -9.81 12.36
C ASP A 238 1.81 -11.17 11.64
N TRP A 239 1.54 -12.22 12.43
CA TRP A 239 1.07 -13.48 11.90
C TRP A 239 -0.39 -13.36 11.43
N TYR A 240 -0.71 -14.00 10.30
CA TYR A 240 -2.06 -13.97 9.76
C TYR A 240 -3.04 -14.80 10.60
N ALA A 241 -4.14 -14.17 11.01
CA ALA A 241 -5.26 -14.86 11.64
C ALA A 241 -6.58 -14.10 11.44
N THR A 242 -7.68 -14.76 11.80
CA THR A 242 -9.00 -14.15 11.91
C THR A 242 -8.95 -12.97 12.89
N TYR A 243 -9.59 -11.86 12.54
CA TYR A 243 -9.69 -10.73 13.45
C TYR A 243 -10.42 -11.10 14.75
N PRO A 244 -9.93 -10.61 15.89
CA PRO A 244 -10.59 -10.82 17.17
C PRO A 244 -11.97 -10.13 17.16
N PRO A 245 -12.98 -10.71 17.83
CA PRO A 245 -14.26 -10.05 17.97
C PRO A 245 -14.14 -8.82 18.89
N GLY A 246 -14.90 -7.77 18.58
CA GLY A 246 -15.07 -6.62 19.46
C GLY A 246 -14.01 -5.53 19.29
N ARG A 247 -13.59 -4.93 20.40
CA ARG A 247 -12.62 -3.84 20.44
C ARG A 247 -11.28 -4.37 20.92
N VAL A 248 -10.20 -3.96 20.26
CA VAL A 248 -8.82 -4.26 20.66
C VAL A 248 -7.97 -3.00 20.77
N THR A 249 -6.91 -3.07 21.58
CA THR A 249 -5.99 -1.98 21.85
C THR A 249 -4.57 -2.44 21.52
N ASP A 250 -3.85 -1.66 20.71
CA ASP A 250 -2.48 -1.93 20.24
C ASP A 250 -2.24 -3.39 19.80
N PRO A 251 -3.07 -3.96 18.89
CA PRO A 251 -2.95 -5.35 18.49
C PRO A 251 -1.63 -5.60 17.72
N THR A 252 -0.99 -6.74 18.01
CA THR A 252 0.25 -7.20 17.38
C THR A 252 0.09 -8.57 16.71
N GLY A 253 -1.15 -8.97 16.44
CA GLY A 253 -1.49 -10.28 15.91
C GLY A 253 -1.30 -11.43 16.93
N PRO A 254 -1.53 -12.69 16.51
CA PRO A 254 -1.28 -13.86 17.35
C PRO A 254 0.23 -14.11 17.51
N SER A 255 0.62 -14.87 18.53
CA SER A 255 2.03 -15.18 18.81
C SER A 255 2.68 -16.16 17.81
N SER A 256 1.88 -16.90 17.06
CA SER A 256 2.33 -17.84 16.02
C SER A 256 1.31 -17.93 14.88
N GLY A 257 1.75 -18.40 13.72
CA GLY A 257 0.92 -18.59 12.54
C GLY A 257 1.66 -19.36 11.44
N SER A 258 1.01 -19.53 10.29
CA SER A 258 1.59 -20.20 9.11
C SER A 258 2.10 -19.25 8.04
N GLY A 259 1.85 -17.95 8.20
CA GLY A 259 2.28 -16.91 7.28
C GLY A 259 2.13 -15.52 7.89
N ARG A 260 2.98 -14.60 7.44
CA ARG A 260 2.97 -13.19 7.86
C ARG A 260 2.05 -12.40 6.96
N VAL A 261 1.45 -11.35 7.51
CA VAL A 261 0.54 -10.49 6.78
C VAL A 261 1.31 -9.64 5.76
N ILE A 262 0.73 -9.50 4.56
CA ILE A 262 1.10 -8.48 3.59
C ILE A 262 -0.13 -7.63 3.24
N ARG A 263 0.09 -6.34 2.93
CA ARG A 263 -0.96 -5.35 2.68
C ARG A 263 -0.64 -4.49 1.45
N GLY A 264 -1.67 -3.84 0.89
CA GLY A 264 -1.50 -2.72 -0.05
C GLY A 264 -1.71 -3.02 -1.53
N GLY A 265 -1.67 -4.27 -1.97
CA GLY A 265 -1.68 -4.59 -3.41
C GLY A 265 -0.34 -4.30 -4.04
N GLY A 266 -0.25 -4.35 -5.37
CA GLY A 266 1.02 -4.10 -6.07
C GLY A 266 0.79 -3.72 -7.52
N TRP A 267 1.87 -3.37 -8.22
CA TRP A 267 1.80 -2.92 -9.62
C TRP A 267 1.14 -3.93 -10.57
N HIS A 268 1.11 -5.22 -10.23
CA HIS A 268 0.46 -6.26 -11.04
C HIS A 268 -0.96 -6.62 -10.57
N GLU A 269 -1.43 -6.07 -9.45
CA GLU A 269 -2.68 -6.53 -8.88
C GLU A 269 -3.91 -5.81 -9.47
N ASP A 270 -5.05 -6.50 -9.41
CA ASP A 270 -6.36 -5.94 -9.73
C ASP A 270 -6.70 -4.82 -8.73
N ALA A 271 -7.60 -3.91 -9.12
CA ALA A 271 -7.98 -2.77 -8.28
C ALA A 271 -8.56 -3.20 -6.91
N VAL A 272 -9.27 -4.34 -6.86
CA VAL A 272 -9.79 -4.92 -5.61
C VAL A 272 -8.70 -5.28 -4.60
N ASP A 273 -7.51 -5.62 -5.08
CA ASP A 273 -6.39 -6.06 -4.25
C ASP A 273 -5.55 -4.89 -3.74
N CYS A 274 -5.91 -3.64 -4.10
CA CYS A 274 -5.25 -2.41 -3.65
C CYS A 274 -6.08 -1.64 -2.59
N ARG A 275 -7.20 -2.20 -2.13
CA ARG A 275 -8.07 -1.56 -1.12
C ARG A 275 -7.39 -1.48 0.25
N SER A 276 -7.80 -0.54 1.09
CA SER A 276 -7.28 -0.37 2.46
C SER A 276 -7.43 -1.63 3.31
N ALA A 277 -8.55 -2.35 3.14
CA ALA A 277 -8.88 -3.54 3.93
C ALA A 277 -8.28 -4.83 3.37
N ILE A 278 -7.66 -4.80 2.18
CA ILE A 278 -7.10 -6.02 1.59
C ILE A 278 -6.03 -6.57 2.52
N ARG A 279 -6.04 -7.90 2.69
CA ARG A 279 -5.09 -8.60 3.53
C ARG A 279 -4.82 -9.98 2.96
N VAL A 280 -3.55 -10.35 2.92
CA VAL A 280 -3.10 -11.66 2.43
C VAL A 280 -1.99 -12.14 3.34
N SER A 281 -1.67 -13.43 3.27
CA SER A 281 -0.53 -14.00 3.99
C SER A 281 0.41 -14.77 3.08
N LEU A 282 1.70 -14.67 3.37
CA LEU A 282 2.75 -15.47 2.74
C LEU A 282 3.65 -16.08 3.82
N SER A 283 4.33 -17.18 3.50
CA SER A 283 5.35 -17.73 4.40
C SER A 283 6.52 -16.76 4.51
N GLU A 284 7.22 -16.73 5.65
CA GLU A 284 8.23 -15.68 5.92
C GLU A 284 9.41 -15.70 4.94
N GLY A 285 9.66 -16.84 4.29
CA GLY A 285 10.71 -17.00 3.28
C GLY A 285 10.28 -16.64 1.85
N SER A 286 9.01 -16.33 1.62
CA SER A 286 8.48 -15.99 0.30
C SER A 286 9.08 -14.68 -0.22
N ARG A 287 9.29 -14.60 -1.54
CA ARG A 287 9.80 -13.43 -2.26
C ARG A 287 9.02 -13.30 -3.56
N ALA A 288 8.72 -12.07 -3.97
CA ALA A 288 8.06 -11.81 -5.24
C ALA A 288 8.47 -10.45 -5.82
N GLY A 289 8.30 -10.29 -7.13
CA GLY A 289 8.59 -9.03 -7.84
C GLY A 289 7.61 -7.89 -7.55
N THR A 290 6.56 -8.18 -6.77
CA THR A 290 5.56 -7.22 -6.27
C THR A 290 5.64 -7.08 -4.75
N LEU A 291 6.66 -7.63 -4.08
CA LEU A 291 6.71 -7.72 -2.62
C LEU A 291 7.91 -6.97 -2.04
N GLY A 292 7.61 -5.91 -1.31
CA GLY A 292 8.54 -5.05 -0.57
C GLY A 292 8.06 -4.83 0.87
N PHE A 293 8.38 -3.66 1.42
CA PHE A 293 8.02 -3.27 2.78
C PHE A 293 8.23 -1.77 3.02
N ARG A 294 7.57 -1.25 4.06
CA ARG A 294 7.89 0.05 4.66
C ARG A 294 8.20 -0.10 6.15
N LEU A 295 8.71 0.96 6.76
CA LEU A 295 9.14 0.97 8.15
C LEU A 295 8.26 1.85 9.04
N VAL A 296 8.21 1.50 10.32
CA VAL A 296 7.75 2.39 11.39
C VAL A 296 8.81 2.54 12.49
N ARG A 297 8.62 3.54 13.35
CA ARG A 297 9.49 3.89 14.49
C ARG A 297 8.70 4.45 15.66
#